data_AF-A0AAZ3SPC3-F1
#
_entry.id   AF-A0AAZ3SPC3-F1
#
_cell.length_a   1.000
_cell.length_b   1.000
_cell.length_c   1.000
_cell.angle_alpha   90.00
_cell.angle_beta   90.00
_cell.angle_gamma   90.00
#
_symmetry.space_group_name_H-M   'P 1'
#
loop_
_entity.id
_entity.type
_entity.pdbx_description
1 polymer ?
#
loop_
_entity_poly.entity_id
_entity_poly.type
_entity_poly.pdbx_seq_one_letter_code
_entity_poly.pdbx_strand_id
1 'polypeptide(L)' 'MKINRMELSTGKILEENLVQSAFHQKRRDEFTLQQDNNLQHKAKSTLELLANVHEWSSYSFDLNLLENLWQ' A
#
# COMPACT_ATOMS: atom_id res chain seq x y z
N MET A 1 -7.67 -18.30 -27.55
CA MET A 1 -7.83 -18.00 -26.11
C MET A 1 -6.44 -17.71 -25.54
N LYS A 2 -6.07 -16.44 -25.36
CA LYS A 2 -4.79 -16.03 -24.78
C LYS A 2 -5.10 -15.39 -23.43
N ILE A 3 -4.99 -16.16 -22.35
CA ILE A 3 -5.00 -15.62 -21.00
C ILE A 3 -3.64 -14.94 -20.82
N ASN A 4 -3.64 -13.63 -20.60
CA ASN A 4 -2.44 -12.83 -20.44
C ASN A 4 -1.65 -13.33 -19.24
N ARG A 5 -0.42 -13.80 -19.48
CA ARG A 5 0.54 -14.27 -18.44
C ARG A 5 0.95 -13.17 -17.45
N MET A 6 0.56 -11.92 -17.63
CA MET A 6 0.95 -10.80 -16.77
C MET A 6 0.16 -10.74 -15.45
N GLU A 7 -1.13 -11.09 -15.43
CA GLU A 7 -1.96 -10.97 -14.22
C GLU A 7 -1.64 -12.01 -13.14
N LEU A 8 -1.11 -13.17 -13.52
CA LEU A 8 -0.66 -14.19 -12.57
C LEU A 8 0.64 -13.81 -11.84
N SER A 9 1.38 -12.80 -12.34
CA SER A 9 2.66 -12.40 -11.74
C SER A 9 2.50 -11.33 -10.68
N THR A 10 1.59 -10.36 -10.86
CA THR A 10 1.49 -9.20 -9.96
C THR A 10 1.00 -9.61 -8.57
N GLY A 11 0.00 -10.50 -8.49
CA GLY A 11 -0.51 -10.99 -7.22
C GLY A 11 0.53 -11.77 -6.41
N LYS A 12 1.27 -12.66 -7.08
CA LYS A 12 2.37 -13.42 -6.43
C LYS A 12 3.55 -12.54 -6.05
N ILE A 13 3.96 -11.61 -6.92
CA ILE A 13 5.07 -10.70 -6.66
C ILE A 13 4.72 -9.79 -5.47
N LEU A 14 3.48 -9.30 -5.39
CA LEU A 14 3.00 -8.51 -4.27
C LEU A 14 2.95 -9.35 -3.00
N GLU A 15 2.45 -10.58 -3.03
CA GLU A 15 2.39 -11.45 -1.85
C GLU A 15 3.79 -11.82 -1.33
N GLU A 16 4.72 -12.15 -2.21
CA GLU A 16 6.11 -12.48 -1.86
C GLU A 16 6.90 -11.24 -1.40
N ASN A 17 6.73 -10.08 -2.06
CA ASN A 17 7.47 -8.85 -1.72
C ASN A 17 6.84 -8.04 -0.59
N LEU A 18 5.52 -7.85 -0.51
CA LEU A 18 4.91 -7.05 0.56
C LEU A 18 5.26 -7.66 1.91
N VAL A 19 5.09 -8.97 2.05
CA VAL A 19 5.28 -9.65 3.33
C VAL A 19 6.74 -9.50 3.75
N GLN A 20 7.70 -9.84 2.89
CA GLN A 20 9.12 -9.71 3.25
C GLN A 20 9.58 -8.26 3.41
N SER A 21 9.19 -7.33 2.53
CA SER A 21 9.63 -5.93 2.62
C SER A 21 9.01 -5.20 3.82
N ALA A 22 7.75 -5.49 4.16
CA ALA A 22 7.09 -4.94 5.35
C ALA A 22 7.70 -5.46 6.66
N PHE A 23 8.22 -6.68 6.67
CA PHE A 23 8.96 -7.23 7.82
C PHE A 23 10.42 -6.72 7.90
N HIS A 24 11.08 -6.49 6.76
CA HIS A 24 12.47 -5.99 6.71
C HIS A 24 12.60 -4.47 6.82
N GLN A 25 11.53 -3.72 6.55
CA GLN A 25 11.40 -2.37 7.07
C GLN A 25 11.34 -2.49 8.59
N LYS A 26 12.50 -2.43 9.24
CA LYS A 26 12.58 -2.08 10.66
C LYS A 26 11.91 -0.73 10.79
N ARG A 27 10.61 -0.74 11.05
CA ARG A 27 9.83 0.40 11.51
C ARG A 27 10.52 0.83 12.79
N ARG A 28 11.42 1.82 12.69
CA ARG A 28 11.62 2.71 13.83
C ARG A 28 10.23 3.27 14.15
N ASP A 29 9.91 3.43 15.42
CA ASP A 29 8.57 3.81 15.91
C ASP A 29 8.01 5.12 15.29
N GLU A 30 8.81 5.81 14.48
CA GLU A 30 8.52 7.05 13.76
C GLU A 30 7.92 6.85 12.35
N PHE A 31 7.85 5.63 11.80
CA PHE A 31 7.29 5.45 10.45
C PHE A 31 5.76 5.54 10.48
N THR A 32 5.22 6.49 9.71
CA THR A 32 3.78 6.65 9.49
C THR A 32 3.43 6.27 8.06
N LEU A 33 2.52 5.32 7.89
CA LEU A 33 2.01 4.94 6.58
C LEU A 33 0.98 5.97 6.09
N GLN A 34 1.22 6.56 4.93
CA GLN A 34 0.24 7.38 4.22
C GLN A 34 -0.46 6.53 3.15
N GLN A 35 -1.80 6.52 3.17
CA GLN A 35 -2.64 5.82 2.19
C GLN A 35 -3.95 6.57 2.00
N ASP A 36 -4.62 6.36 0.86
CA ASP A 36 -5.91 7.00 0.57
C ASP A 36 -7.06 6.44 1.44
N ASN A 37 -8.27 6.97 1.22
CA ASN A 37 -9.49 6.54 1.92
C ASN A 37 -10.30 5.46 1.19
N ASN A 38 -9.68 4.64 0.34
CA ASN A 38 -10.37 3.53 -0.30
C ASN A 38 -10.94 2.57 0.77
N LEU A 39 -12.16 2.06 0.55
CA LEU A 39 -12.85 1.14 1.46
C LEU A 39 -12.01 -0.10 1.80
N GLN A 40 -11.18 -0.58 0.87
CA GLN A 40 -10.30 -1.73 1.12
C GLN A 40 -9.15 -1.41 2.07
N HIS A 41 -8.64 -0.17 2.06
CA HIS A 41 -7.56 0.31 2.93
C HIS A 41 -8.05 0.60 4.35
N LYS A 42 -9.33 0.96 4.48
CA LYS A 42 -10.01 1.18 5.78
C LYS A 42 -10.65 -0.08 6.35
N ALA A 43 -10.59 -1.21 5.64
CA ALA A 43 -11.11 -2.47 6.15
C ALA A 43 -10.38 -2.85 7.44
N LYS A 44 -11.13 -3.38 8.41
CA LYS A 44 -10.61 -3.73 9.74
C LYS A 44 -9.40 -4.66 9.67
N SER A 45 -9.47 -5.70 8.84
CA SER A 45 -8.37 -6.65 8.63
C SER A 45 -7.10 -5.99 8.10
N THR A 46 -7.23 -4.95 7.27
CA THR A 46 -6.10 -4.18 6.74
C THR A 46 -5.48 -3.31 7.83
N LEU A 47 -6.31 -2.61 8.61
CA LEU A 47 -5.85 -1.74 9.69
C LEU A 47 -5.19 -2.51 10.84
N GLU A 48 -5.64 -3.74 11.14
CA GLU A 48 -5.03 -4.59 12.18
C GLU A 48 -3.60 -5.03 11.85
N LEU A 49 -3.23 -5.08 10.56
CA LEU A 49 -1.86 -5.42 10.10
C LEU A 49 -0.92 -4.20 10.07
N LEU A 50 -1.50 -2.99 10.02
CA LEU A 50 -0.77 -1.74 9.87
C LEU A 50 -0.63 -1.07 11.23
N ALA A 51 0.52 -0.44 11.48
CA ALA A 51 0.71 0.41 12.66
C ALA A 51 0.95 1.83 12.16
N ASN A 52 0.34 2.81 12.82
CA ASN A 52 0.47 4.24 12.56
C ASN A 52 0.14 4.64 11.11
N VAL A 53 -1.16 4.74 10.81
CA VAL A 53 -1.67 5.25 9.52
C VAL A 53 -1.96 6.74 9.65
N HIS A 54 -1.41 7.56 8.75
CA HIS A 54 -1.72 8.98 8.66
C HIS A 54 -3.18 9.17 8.24
N GLU A 55 -3.90 10.07 8.90
CA GLU A 55 -5.23 10.44 8.47
C GLU A 55 -5.16 11.20 7.15
N TRP A 56 -6.00 10.82 6.19
CA TRP A 56 -5.99 11.38 4.84
C TRP A 56 -7.27 12.13 4.58
N SER A 57 -7.19 13.36 4.06
CA SER A 57 -8.35 14.07 3.54
C SER A 57 -8.73 13.52 2.17
N SER A 58 -10.00 13.16 2.00
CA SER A 58 -10.50 12.71 0.69
C SER A 58 -10.32 13.81 -0.36
N TYR A 59 -9.98 13.41 -1.59
CA TYR A 59 -9.74 14.29 -2.74
C TYR A 59 -8.47 15.16 -2.70
N SER A 60 -7.52 14.90 -1.80
CA SER A 60 -6.24 15.61 -1.72
C SER A 60 -5.11 14.92 -2.50
N PHE A 61 -5.29 14.77 -3.81
CA PHE A 61 -4.31 14.13 -4.69
C PHE A 61 -2.97 14.90 -4.74
N ASP A 62 -3.05 16.22 -4.60
CA ASP A 62 -1.92 17.15 -4.51
C ASP A 62 -1.04 16.92 -3.28
N LEU A 63 -1.57 16.30 -2.22
CA LEU A 63 -0.80 15.96 -1.02
C LEU A 63 -0.04 14.63 -1.17
N ASN A 64 -0.33 13.84 -2.20
CA ASN A 64 0.33 12.56 -2.40
C ASN A 64 1.65 12.76 -3.16
N LEU A 65 2.77 12.71 -2.43
CA LEU A 65 4.10 12.84 -3.03
C LEU A 65 4.40 11.76 -4.09
N LEU A 66 3.71 10.61 -4.04
CA LEU A 66 3.86 9.56 -5.05
C LEU A 66 3.38 10.00 -6.44
N GLU A 67 2.48 10.98 -6.54
CA GLU A 67 2.03 11.48 -7.86
C GLU A 67 3.17 12.05 -8.69
N ASN A 68 4.17 12.64 -8.03
CA ASN A 68 5.36 13.15 -8.70
C ASN A 68 6.28 12.01 -9.22
N LEU A 69 6.14 10.79 -8.71
CA LEU A 69 6.92 9.63 -9.18
C LEU A 69 6.28 8.95 -10.38
N TRP A 70 4.99 9.17 -10.62
CA TRP A 70 4.25 8.60 -11.75
C TRP A 70 4.27 9.47 -13.01
N GLN A 71 4.88 10.66 -12.95
CA GLN A 71 5.13 11.54 -14.10
C GLN A 71 6.28 11.03 -14.97
#